data_AF-A0A2N2LJ69-F1
#
_entry.id   AF-A0A2N2LJ69-F1
#
_cell.length_a   1.000
_cell.length_b   1.000
_cell.length_c   1.000
_cell.angle_alpha   90.00
_cell.angle_beta   90.00
_cell.angle_gamma   90.00
#
_symmetry.space_group_name_H-M   'P 1'
#
loop_
_entity.id
_entity.type
_entity.pdbx_description
1 polymer ?
#
loop_
_entity_poly.entity_id
_entity_poly.type
_entity_poly.pdbx_seq_one_letter_code
_entity_poly.pdbx_strand_id
1 'polypeptide(L)'
;MTEINVANFHRESQVAGFPGRIIRLYDGIHVAANPEFGASQHMAHVVLTVLQHDSSHRSAMNIKYSESIIDICRRIGFAVGHFDRADEPVEKMAREGFSLEWGVNRVLLRTRMIPDIIYDRGGWGKEPMVRVLGRNPVEVVQKVLTILKYL
;
A
#
# COMPACT_ATOMS: atom_id res chain seq x y z
N MET A 1 -25.59 16.06 10.68
CA MET A 1 -24.61 15.16 11.33
C MET A 1 -25.03 13.76 10.94
N THR A 2 -24.48 13.23 9.85
CA THR A 2 -24.89 11.93 9.32
C THR A 2 -23.70 11.01 9.51
N GLU A 3 -23.75 10.20 10.55
CA GLU A 3 -22.81 9.10 10.77
C GLU A 3 -23.00 8.09 9.64
N ILE A 4 -22.06 8.05 8.70
CA ILE A 4 -21.94 6.92 7.80
C ILE A 4 -21.12 5.87 8.53
N ASN A 5 -21.83 5.03 9.29
CA ASN A 5 -21.28 3.82 9.90
C ASN A 5 -21.07 2.77 8.79
N VAL A 6 -19.94 2.84 8.08
CA VAL A 6 -19.51 1.75 7.17
C VAL A 6 -18.65 0.78 7.95
N ALA A 7 -19.29 -0.03 8.78
CA ALA A 7 -18.65 -1.22 9.33
C ALA A 7 -18.53 -2.26 8.21
N ASN A 8 -17.29 -2.71 7.98
CA ASN A 8 -16.83 -3.73 7.04
C ASN A 8 -16.62 -3.30 5.58
N PHE A 9 -15.34 -3.06 5.25
CA PHE A 9 -14.86 -2.94 3.87
C PHE A 9 -14.61 -4.35 3.33
N HIS A 10 -15.39 -4.76 2.33
CA HIS A 10 -15.25 -6.07 1.69
C HIS A 10 -15.01 -5.97 0.18
N ARG A 11 -15.17 -4.78 -0.40
CA ARG A 11 -15.07 -4.56 -1.84
C ARG A 11 -14.24 -3.33 -2.15
N GLU A 12 -13.56 -3.37 -3.29
CA GLU A 12 -12.72 -2.27 -3.79
C GLU A 12 -13.51 -0.97 -3.95
N SER A 13 -14.79 -1.06 -4.29
CA SER A 13 -15.71 0.07 -4.38
C SER A 13 -15.97 0.80 -3.06
N GLN A 14 -15.48 0.29 -1.93
CA GLN A 14 -15.55 0.97 -0.64
C GLN A 14 -14.23 1.64 -0.25
N VAL A 15 -13.20 1.56 -1.10
CA VAL A 15 -11.90 2.22 -0.88
C VAL A 15 -11.78 3.41 -1.83
N ALA A 16 -11.52 4.59 -1.28
CA ALA A 16 -11.25 5.78 -2.08
C ALA A 16 -9.78 5.83 -2.52
N GLY A 17 -9.54 6.20 -3.78
CA GLY A 17 -8.21 6.40 -4.34
C GLY A 17 -8.24 7.48 -5.41
N PHE A 18 -7.06 7.88 -5.91
CA PHE A 18 -6.97 8.87 -6.99
C PHE A 18 -7.11 8.19 -8.36
N PRO A 19 -8.18 8.49 -9.15
CA PRO A 19 -8.28 8.01 -10.52
C PRO A 19 -7.06 8.45 -11.33
N GLY A 20 -6.50 7.56 -12.14
CA GLY A 20 -5.30 7.86 -12.95
C GLY A 20 -3.98 7.96 -12.15
N ARG A 21 -4.03 7.83 -10.81
CA ARG A 21 -2.89 7.97 -9.88
C ARG A 21 -2.38 9.42 -9.78
N ILE A 22 -1.46 9.61 -8.85
CA ILE A 22 -0.65 10.83 -8.75
C ILE A 22 0.63 10.56 -9.55
N ILE A 23 0.88 11.31 -10.61
CA ILE A 23 2.03 11.10 -11.50
C ILE A 23 2.92 12.33 -11.55
N ARG A 24 4.22 12.12 -11.77
CA ARG A 24 5.15 13.20 -12.08
C ARG A 24 4.99 13.59 -13.55
N LEU A 25 4.78 14.87 -13.80
CA LEU A 25 4.70 15.45 -15.15
C LEU A 25 5.69 16.61 -15.23
N TYR A 26 6.78 16.42 -15.96
CA TYR A 26 7.95 17.32 -15.97
C TYR A 26 8.48 17.57 -14.53
N ASP A 27 8.52 18.82 -14.11
CA ASP A 27 8.94 19.25 -12.76
C ASP A 27 7.77 19.36 -11.78
N GLY A 28 6.56 19.01 -12.22
CA GLY A 28 5.34 19.07 -11.43
C GLY A 28 4.72 17.71 -11.12
N ILE A 29 3.59 17.78 -10.43
CA ILE A 29 2.71 16.65 -10.13
C ILE A 29 1.40 16.87 -10.88
N HIS A 30 0.88 15.81 -11.49
CA HIS A 30 -0.43 15.80 -12.11
C HIS A 30 -1.34 14.78 -11.42
N VAL A 31 -2.57 15.22 -11.16
CA VAL A 31 -3.65 14.39 -10.61
C VAL A 31 -4.85 14.58 -11.55
N ALA A 32 -5.33 13.49 -12.13
CA ALA A 32 -6.37 13.57 -13.16
C ALA A 32 -7.73 14.01 -12.59
N ALA A 33 -8.06 13.56 -11.38
CA ALA A 33 -9.32 13.85 -10.70
C ALA A 33 -9.18 13.75 -9.18
N ASN A 34 -10.19 14.26 -8.47
CA ASN A 34 -10.29 14.10 -7.02
C ASN A 34 -10.42 12.61 -6.62
N PRO A 35 -10.12 12.24 -5.36
CA PRO A 35 -10.31 10.87 -4.90
C PRO A 35 -11.76 10.39 -5.07
N GLU A 36 -11.91 9.17 -5.58
CA GLU A 36 -13.19 8.51 -5.78
C GLU A 36 -13.15 7.08 -5.24
N PHE A 37 -14.30 6.61 -4.78
CA PHE A 37 -14.48 5.22 -4.35
C PHE A 37 -14.35 4.27 -5.55
N GLY A 38 -13.60 3.17 -5.39
CA GLY A 38 -13.37 2.20 -6.46
C GLY A 38 -12.35 2.64 -7.52
N ALA A 39 -11.69 3.78 -7.35
CA ALA A 39 -10.76 4.32 -8.34
C ALA A 39 -9.42 3.55 -8.45
N SER A 40 -9.07 2.72 -7.47
CA SER A 40 -7.82 1.96 -7.46
C SER A 40 -8.00 0.55 -6.92
N GLN A 41 -8.10 -0.43 -7.82
CA GLN A 41 -8.22 -1.84 -7.45
C GLN A 41 -6.98 -2.33 -6.70
N HIS A 42 -5.79 -2.04 -7.25
CA HIS A 42 -4.52 -2.51 -6.69
C HIS A 42 -4.29 -2.04 -5.25
N MET A 43 -4.50 -0.74 -4.96
CA MET A 43 -4.35 -0.22 -3.61
C MET A 43 -5.51 -0.61 -2.70
N ALA A 44 -6.71 -0.78 -3.25
CA ALA A 44 -7.83 -1.32 -2.50
C ALA A 44 -7.52 -2.73 -1.97
N HIS A 45 -6.94 -3.64 -2.75
CA HIS A 45 -6.54 -4.96 -2.25
C HIS A 45 -5.56 -4.88 -1.08
N VAL A 46 -4.59 -3.95 -1.13
CA VAL A 46 -3.65 -3.74 -0.02
C VAL A 46 -4.40 -3.31 1.24
N VAL A 47 -5.23 -2.27 1.15
CA VAL A 47 -5.99 -1.74 2.29
C VAL A 47 -6.96 -2.79 2.84
N LEU A 48 -7.70 -3.48 1.97
CA LEU A 48 -8.64 -4.55 2.36
C LEU A 48 -7.93 -5.73 3.02
N THR A 49 -6.75 -6.12 2.54
CA THR A 49 -5.95 -7.19 3.17
C THR A 49 -5.50 -6.76 4.56
N VAL A 50 -4.98 -5.55 4.72
CA VAL A 50 -4.55 -5.02 6.02
C VAL A 50 -5.73 -4.92 7.01
N LEU A 51 -6.89 -4.48 6.54
CA LEU A 51 -8.12 -4.37 7.33
C LEU A 51 -8.60 -5.70 7.92
N GLN A 52 -8.32 -6.83 7.26
CA GLN A 52 -8.65 -8.16 7.78
C GLN A 52 -7.80 -8.55 9.00
N HIS A 53 -6.61 -7.95 9.15
CA HIS A 53 -5.71 -8.18 10.27
C HIS A 53 -5.88 -7.15 11.38
N ASP A 54 -6.07 -5.87 11.00
CA ASP A 54 -6.29 -4.77 11.92
C ASP A 54 -7.17 -3.70 11.29
N SER A 55 -8.40 -3.59 11.78
CA SER A 55 -9.41 -2.65 11.29
C SER A 55 -9.07 -1.17 11.52
N SER A 56 -8.05 -0.85 12.32
CA SER A 56 -7.59 0.51 12.56
C SER A 56 -6.71 1.04 11.42
N HIS A 57 -6.11 0.17 10.60
CA HIS A 57 -5.23 0.52 9.49
C HIS A 57 -6.00 0.60 8.18
N ARG A 58 -6.44 1.82 7.81
CA ARG A 58 -7.38 2.07 6.71
C ARG A 58 -6.80 2.83 5.52
N SER A 59 -5.50 3.05 5.50
CA SER A 59 -4.86 3.84 4.44
C SER A 59 -3.53 3.25 4.02
N ALA A 60 -3.24 3.39 2.73
CA ALA A 60 -1.97 3.01 2.16
C ALA A 60 -1.60 3.93 1.00
N MET A 61 -0.30 4.17 0.82
CA MET A 61 0.26 4.87 -0.34
C MET A 61 1.36 4.03 -0.96
N ASN A 62 1.35 3.95 -2.28
CA ASN A 62 2.42 3.31 -3.03
C ASN A 62 3.44 4.36 -3.48
N ILE A 63 4.71 4.14 -3.18
CA ILE A 63 5.84 4.97 -3.62
C ILE A 63 6.88 4.12 -4.35
N LYS A 64 7.71 4.79 -5.16
CA LYS A 64 8.78 4.13 -5.89
C LYS A 64 9.74 3.42 -4.94
N TYR A 65 10.14 2.20 -5.29
CA TYR A 65 11.20 1.50 -4.58
C TYR A 65 12.60 2.03 -4.91
N SER A 66 13.41 2.15 -3.88
CA SER A 66 14.87 2.15 -3.96
C SER A 66 15.43 1.52 -2.69
N GLU A 67 16.64 0.97 -2.77
CA GLU A 67 17.32 0.45 -1.57
C GLU A 67 17.54 1.56 -0.54
N SER A 68 17.86 2.78 -0.99
CA SER A 68 18.00 3.95 -0.12
C SER A 68 16.74 4.25 0.70
N ILE A 69 15.54 4.17 0.10
CA ILE A 69 14.27 4.39 0.81
C ILE A 69 14.10 3.33 1.90
N ILE A 70 14.39 2.06 1.62
CA ILE A 70 14.24 0.99 2.59
C ILE A 70 15.23 1.17 3.76
N ASP A 71 16.47 1.53 3.47
CA ASP A 71 17.48 1.75 4.49
C ASP A 71 17.15 2.96 5.37
N ILE A 72 16.62 4.03 4.77
CA ILE A 72 16.06 5.18 5.52
C ILE A 72 14.94 4.72 6.44
N CYS A 73 13.96 3.97 5.92
CA CYS A 73 12.83 3.48 6.72
C CYS A 73 13.30 2.69 7.94
N ARG A 74 14.26 1.77 7.77
CA ARG A 74 14.86 1.01 8.88
C ARG A 74 15.56 1.92 9.88
N ARG A 75 16.36 2.88 9.40
CA ARG A 75 17.14 3.80 10.24
C ARG A 75 16.27 4.72 11.09
N ILE A 76 15.13 5.17 10.57
CA ILE A 76 14.18 6.03 11.30
C ILE A 76 13.22 5.24 12.21
N GLY A 77 13.39 3.92 12.31
CA GLY A 77 12.65 3.07 13.23
C GLY A 77 11.29 2.59 12.71
N PHE A 78 11.00 2.71 11.42
CA PHE A 78 9.79 2.12 10.84
C PHE A 78 9.87 0.60 10.83
N ALA A 79 8.75 -0.06 11.14
CA ALA A 79 8.62 -1.49 10.95
C ALA A 79 8.54 -1.80 9.44
N VAL A 80 9.50 -2.57 8.93
CA VAL A 80 9.60 -2.90 7.50
C VAL A 80 9.41 -4.39 7.28
N GLY A 81 8.35 -4.74 6.55
CA GLY A 81 8.09 -6.07 6.01
C GLY A 81 8.40 -6.16 4.52
N HIS A 82 8.63 -7.36 4.02
CA HIS A 82 8.80 -7.61 2.59
C HIS A 82 8.30 -8.99 2.18
N PHE A 83 7.94 -9.12 0.90
CA PHE A 83 7.69 -10.40 0.27
C PHE A 83 8.43 -10.47 -1.06
N ASP A 84 8.80 -11.69 -1.45
CA ASP A 84 9.31 -12.00 -2.77
C ASP A 84 8.18 -12.55 -3.63
N ARG A 85 8.09 -12.08 -4.87
CA ARG A 85 7.10 -12.55 -5.85
C ARG A 85 7.46 -13.92 -6.42
N ALA A 86 8.72 -14.35 -6.34
CA ALA A 86 9.14 -15.69 -6.73
C ALA A 86 8.51 -16.78 -5.85
N ASP A 87 8.12 -16.45 -4.62
CA ASP A 87 7.45 -17.39 -3.71
C ASP A 87 5.92 -17.48 -3.94
N GLU A 88 5.37 -16.78 -4.94
CA GLU A 88 3.93 -16.76 -5.21
C GLU A 88 3.44 -18.14 -5.71
N PRO A 89 2.38 -18.74 -5.12
CA PRO A 89 1.88 -20.03 -5.57
C PRO A 89 1.33 -19.98 -7.00
N VAL A 90 1.91 -20.82 -7.88
CA VAL A 90 1.61 -20.86 -9.33
C VAL A 90 0.13 -21.12 -9.61
N GLU A 91 -0.52 -21.94 -8.79
CA GLU A 91 -1.92 -22.39 -8.94
C GLU A 91 -2.96 -21.25 -8.90
N LYS A 92 -2.59 -20.07 -8.38
CA LYS A 92 -3.52 -18.95 -8.14
C LYS A 92 -3.14 -17.66 -8.89
N MET A 93 -2.14 -17.71 -9.76
CA MET A 93 -1.68 -16.54 -10.53
C MET A 93 -2.73 -15.96 -11.49
N ALA A 94 -3.75 -16.74 -11.87
CA ALA A 94 -4.77 -16.32 -12.83
C ALA A 94 -5.80 -15.33 -12.25
N ARG A 95 -5.91 -15.19 -10.92
CA ARG A 95 -6.87 -14.26 -10.30
C ARG A 95 -6.26 -12.87 -10.19
N GLU A 96 -6.92 -11.88 -10.81
CA GLU A 96 -6.55 -10.48 -10.66
C GLU A 96 -6.53 -10.06 -9.17
N GLY A 97 -5.53 -9.26 -8.78
CA GLY A 97 -5.34 -8.81 -7.39
C GLY A 97 -4.72 -9.84 -6.43
N PHE A 98 -4.73 -11.13 -6.76
CA PHE A 98 -4.24 -12.20 -5.86
C PHE A 98 -2.79 -12.01 -5.40
N SER A 99 -1.91 -11.62 -6.31
CA SER A 99 -0.47 -11.46 -6.02
C SER A 99 -0.21 -10.45 -4.89
N LEU A 100 -0.97 -9.34 -4.85
CA LEU A 100 -0.82 -8.33 -3.80
C LEU A 100 -1.44 -8.77 -2.49
N GLU A 101 -2.64 -9.33 -2.54
CA GLU A 101 -3.33 -9.88 -1.36
C GLU A 101 -2.47 -10.95 -0.70
N TRP A 102 -1.97 -11.92 -1.46
CA TRP A 102 -1.08 -12.96 -0.97
C TRP A 102 0.21 -12.38 -0.39
N GLY A 103 0.87 -11.47 -1.10
CA GLY A 103 2.16 -10.90 -0.69
C GLY A 103 2.05 -10.11 0.62
N VAL A 104 1.04 -9.25 0.71
CA VAL A 104 0.74 -8.48 1.93
C VAL A 104 0.35 -9.43 3.06
N ASN A 105 -0.56 -10.37 2.83
CA ASN A 105 -0.99 -11.33 3.85
C ASN A 105 0.18 -12.17 4.38
N ARG A 106 1.10 -12.60 3.50
CA ARG A 106 2.31 -13.35 3.88
C ARG A 106 3.22 -12.56 4.80
N VAL A 107 3.30 -11.23 4.65
CA VAL A 107 4.03 -10.36 5.59
C VAL A 107 3.28 -10.28 6.92
N LEU A 108 1.98 -9.98 6.87
CA LEU A 108 1.17 -9.77 8.09
C LEU A 108 1.10 -11.02 8.98
N LEU A 109 1.04 -12.21 8.39
CA LEU A 109 1.07 -13.48 9.13
C LEU A 109 2.40 -13.74 9.88
N ARG A 110 3.47 -13.02 9.52
CA ARG A 110 4.81 -13.17 10.12
C ARG A 110 5.15 -12.03 11.09
N THR A 111 4.29 -11.02 11.22
CA THR A 111 4.51 -9.87 12.10
C THR A 111 3.49 -9.85 13.24
N ARG A 112 3.88 -9.34 14.41
CA ARG A 112 2.97 -9.19 15.56
C ARG A 112 2.05 -7.97 15.46
N MET A 113 2.42 -7.02 14.60
CA MET A 113 1.72 -5.76 14.35
C MET A 113 1.78 -5.44 12.87
N ILE A 114 0.89 -4.56 12.41
CA ILE A 114 0.93 -4.05 11.04
C ILE A 114 2.23 -3.24 10.86
N PRO A 115 3.10 -3.60 9.91
CA PRO A 115 4.31 -2.82 9.65
C PRO A 115 3.96 -1.47 9.02
N ASP A 116 4.82 -0.46 9.23
CA ASP A 116 4.68 0.83 8.56
C ASP A 116 4.92 0.71 7.05
N ILE A 117 5.80 -0.22 6.65
CA ILE A 117 6.25 -0.39 5.27
C ILE A 117 6.14 -1.85 4.86
N ILE A 118 5.57 -2.10 3.68
CA ILE A 118 5.65 -3.39 2.97
C ILE A 118 6.22 -3.15 1.58
N TYR A 119 7.35 -3.79 1.25
CA TYR A 119 7.93 -3.68 -0.09
C TYR A 119 8.09 -5.03 -0.80
N ASP A 120 8.23 -4.97 -2.12
CA ASP A 120 8.66 -6.08 -2.96
C ASP A 120 9.69 -5.60 -3.99
N ARG A 121 10.58 -6.49 -4.41
CA ARG A 121 11.64 -6.19 -5.38
C ARG A 121 11.18 -6.36 -6.83
N GLY A 122 9.87 -6.36 -7.07
CA GLY A 122 9.30 -6.62 -8.38
C GLY A 122 9.44 -8.09 -8.76
N GLY A 123 9.31 -8.36 -10.06
CA GLY A 123 9.43 -9.68 -10.65
C GLY A 123 9.25 -9.59 -12.16
N TRP A 124 9.08 -10.72 -12.84
CA TRP A 124 8.87 -10.72 -14.28
C TRP A 124 7.66 -9.86 -14.67
N GLY A 125 7.91 -8.77 -15.40
CA GLY A 125 6.87 -7.81 -15.82
C GLY A 125 6.24 -7.00 -14.68
N LYS A 126 6.79 -7.01 -13.46
CA LYS A 126 6.26 -6.30 -12.29
C LYS A 126 7.33 -5.39 -11.70
N GLU A 127 7.03 -4.11 -11.59
CA GLU A 127 7.96 -3.14 -11.01
C GLU A 127 8.12 -3.31 -9.49
N PRO A 128 9.32 -3.03 -8.94
CA PRO A 128 9.56 -2.96 -7.50
C PRO A 128 8.80 -1.80 -6.86
N MET A 129 8.18 -2.03 -5.69
CA MET A 129 7.27 -1.07 -5.06
C MET A 129 7.40 -1.04 -3.53
N VAL A 130 7.14 0.13 -2.94
CA VAL A 130 7.07 0.34 -1.48
C VAL A 130 5.68 0.81 -1.12
N ARG A 131 5.02 0.11 -0.19
CA ARG A 131 3.69 0.42 0.31
C ARG A 131 3.82 0.95 1.72
N VAL A 132 3.46 2.20 1.93
CA VAL A 132 3.41 2.86 3.23
C VAL A 132 2.01 2.68 3.79
N LEU A 133 1.89 2.08 4.97
CA LEU A 133 0.62 1.79 5.65
C LEU A 133 0.38 2.76 6.80
N GLY A 134 -0.88 3.03 7.12
CA GLY A 134 -1.25 3.86 8.26
C GLY A 134 -2.74 3.82 8.58
N ARG A 135 -3.12 4.42 9.71
CA ARG A 135 -4.51 4.43 10.19
C ARG A 135 -5.42 5.31 9.34
N ASN A 136 -4.86 6.38 8.77
CA ASN A 136 -5.58 7.34 7.93
C ASN A 136 -4.62 7.98 6.91
N PRO A 137 -5.14 8.70 5.89
CA PRO A 137 -4.32 9.31 4.86
C PRO A 137 -3.29 10.32 5.39
N VAL A 138 -3.62 11.05 6.46
CA VAL A 138 -2.72 12.06 7.05
C VAL A 138 -1.48 11.39 7.64
N GLU A 139 -1.66 10.29 8.37
CA GLU A 139 -0.54 9.51 8.92
C GLU A 139 0.36 8.96 7.82
N VAL A 140 -0.23 8.42 6.74
CA VAL A 140 0.53 7.90 5.60
C VAL A 140 1.37 9.01 4.94
N VAL A 141 0.78 10.18 4.72
CA VAL A 141 1.49 11.35 4.19
C VAL A 141 2.61 11.79 5.13
N GLN A 142 2.37 11.82 6.44
CA GLN A 142 3.40 12.16 7.43
C GLN A 142 4.57 11.19 7.40
N LYS A 143 4.32 9.87 7.25
CA LYS A 143 5.38 8.87 7.10
C LYS A 143 6.21 9.11 5.85
N VAL A 144 5.56 9.37 4.71
CA VAL A 144 6.24 9.68 3.44
C VAL A 144 7.07 10.97 3.54
N LEU A 145 6.53 12.02 4.15
CA LEU A 145 7.26 13.28 4.39
C LEU A 145 8.46 13.07 5.32
N THR A 146 8.33 12.22 6.34
CA THR A 146 9.47 11.86 7.19
C THR A 146 10.54 11.15 6.39
N ILE A 147 10.20 10.18 5.53
CA ILE A 147 11.17 9.51 4.65
C ILE A 147 11.91 10.54 3.78
N LEU A 148 11.16 11.48 3.17
CA LEU A 148 11.71 12.54 2.31
C LEU A 148 12.72 13.46 3.02
N LYS A 149 12.60 13.67 4.34
CA LYS A 149 13.57 14.48 5.10
C LYS A 149 14.96 13.84 5.21
N TYR A 150 15.06 12.53 4.95
CA TYR A 150 16.30 11.75 5.07
C TYR A 150 16.78 11.18 3.73
N LEU A 151 16.09 11.51 2.64
CA LEU A 151 16.47 11.20 1.26
C LEU A 151 17.49 12.22 0.74
#